data_AF-A0A257JDW5-F1
#
_entry.id   AF-A0A257JDW5-F1
#
_cell.length_a   1.000
_cell.length_b   1.000
_cell.length_c   1.000
_cell.angle_alpha   90.00
_cell.angle_beta   90.00
_cell.angle_gamma   90.00
#
_symmetry.space_group_name_H-M   'P 1'
#
loop_
_entity.id
_entity.type
_entity.pdbx_description
1 polymer ?
#
loop_
_entity_poly.entity_id
_entity_poly.type
_entity_poly.pdbx_seq_one_letter_code
_entity_poly.pdbx_strand_id
1 'polypeptide(L)' 'MKTIKGPAIFLAQFAGDAAPYNSLDTIADWVAVMGYKGIQIPSWDARLFDLTLAAESQTYC' A
#
# COMPACT_ATOMS: atom_id res chain seq x y z
N MET A 1 -22.37 -7.95 9.91
CA MET A 1 -21.31 -6.95 10.18
C MET A 1 -20.37 -7.39 11.32
N LYS A 2 -19.85 -8.63 11.32
CA LYS A 2 -19.05 -9.13 12.47
C LYS A 2 -17.53 -8.94 12.34
N THR A 3 -17.02 -8.37 11.23
CA THR A 3 -15.56 -8.25 10.99
C THR A 3 -15.16 -7.03 10.14
N ILE A 4 -15.78 -5.85 10.34
CA ILE A 4 -15.21 -4.61 9.79
C ILE A 4 -14.02 -4.21 10.67
N LYS A 5 -12.81 -4.21 10.09
CA LYS A 5 -11.56 -3.94 10.83
C LYS A 5 -11.25 -2.45 10.99
N GLY A 6 -11.92 -1.58 10.25
CA GLY A 6 -11.74 -0.13 10.25
C GLY A 6 -11.67 0.45 8.84
N PRO A 7 -11.42 1.76 8.70
CA PRO A 7 -11.38 2.43 7.41
C PRO A 7 -10.13 2.03 6.60
N ALA A 8 -10.24 2.07 5.28
CA ALA A 8 -9.13 1.88 4.36
C ALA A 8 -8.98 3.09 3.41
N ILE A 9 -7.76 3.28 2.89
CA ILE A 9 -7.42 4.39 1.98
C ILE A 9 -6.79 3.86 0.69
N PHE A 10 -7.11 4.48 -0.44
CA PHE A 10 -6.50 4.19 -1.73
C PHE A 10 -5.30 5.10 -1.99
N LEU A 11 -4.11 4.48 -2.14
CA LEU A 11 -2.82 5.16 -2.10
C LEU A 11 -2.35 5.71 -3.45
N ALA A 12 -3.00 5.38 -4.57
CA ALA A 12 -2.49 5.73 -5.90
C ALA A 12 -2.26 7.24 -6.12
N GLN A 13 -3.08 8.10 -5.52
CA GLN A 13 -2.93 9.57 -5.60
C GLN A 13 -1.87 10.13 -4.65
N PHE A 14 -1.39 9.32 -3.71
CA PHE A 14 -0.42 9.73 -2.70
C PHE A 14 0.97 9.17 -2.98
N ALA A 15 1.13 8.15 -3.82
CA ALA A 15 2.43 7.60 -4.19
C ALA A 15 3.28 8.65 -4.94
N GLY A 16 4.46 8.95 -4.41
CA GLY A 16 5.35 10.00 -4.94
C GLY A 16 6.80 9.74 -4.58
N ASP A 17 7.71 10.61 -5.03
CA ASP A 17 9.16 10.34 -4.93
C ASP A 17 9.79 10.74 -3.58
N ALA A 18 9.09 11.52 -2.76
CA ALA A 18 9.59 12.03 -1.49
C ALA A 18 8.88 11.37 -0.29
N ALA A 19 9.59 11.23 0.83
CA ALA A 19 9.00 10.76 2.09
C ALA A 19 7.87 11.72 2.56
N PRO A 20 6.79 11.18 3.19
CA PRO A 20 6.57 9.77 3.54
C PRO A 20 5.96 8.93 2.40
N TYR A 21 5.89 9.45 1.18
CA TYR A 21 5.09 8.92 0.07
C TYR A 21 5.81 7.95 -0.89
N ASN A 22 7.08 7.65 -0.60
CA ASN A 22 8.01 7.00 -1.52
C ASN A 22 8.33 5.54 -1.20
N SER A 23 7.75 4.99 -0.14
CA SER A 23 7.86 3.58 0.22
C SER A 23 6.60 3.08 0.92
N LEU A 24 6.32 1.78 0.84
CA LEU A 24 5.14 1.20 1.47
C LEU A 24 5.17 1.38 3.00
N ASP A 25 6.33 1.20 3.62
CA ASP A 25 6.50 1.31 5.08
C ASP A 25 6.21 2.73 5.57
N THR A 26 6.79 3.76 4.93
CA THR A 26 6.57 5.15 5.33
C THR A 26 5.13 5.62 5.09
N ILE A 27 4.49 5.13 4.02
CA ILE A 27 3.07 5.41 3.77
C ILE A 27 2.20 4.73 4.82
N ALA A 28 2.49 3.47 5.17
CA ALA A 28 1.75 2.71 6.17
C ALA A 28 1.80 3.40 7.54
N ASP A 29 2.97 3.87 7.97
CA ASP A 29 3.14 4.64 9.20
C ASP A 29 2.33 5.94 9.17
N TRP A 30 2.40 6.67 8.06
CA TRP A 30 1.65 7.92 7.86
C TRP A 30 0.13 7.72 7.97
N VAL A 31 -0.43 6.71 7.31
CA VAL A 31 -1.88 6.45 7.35
C VAL A 31 -2.35 5.81 8.65
N ALA A 32 -1.48 5.07 9.34
CA ALA A 32 -1.78 4.50 10.65
C ALA A 32 -2.02 5.61 11.69
N VAL A 33 -1.23 6.69 11.67
CA VAL A 33 -1.42 7.86 12.54
C VAL A 33 -2.77 8.55 12.28
N MET A 34 -3.29 8.47 11.05
CA MET A 34 -4.62 8.99 10.68
C MET A 34 -5.79 8.03 11.01
N GLY A 35 -5.51 6.86 11.59
CA GLY A 35 -6.54 5.90 12.04
C GLY A 35 -6.99 4.89 10.99
N TYR A 36 -6.36 4.85 9.80
CA TYR A 36 -6.63 3.82 8.80
C TYR A 36 -6.14 2.44 9.27
N LYS A 37 -6.90 1.40 8.91
CA LYS A 37 -6.65 -0.01 9.25
C LYS A 37 -6.35 -0.87 8.04
N GLY A 38 -6.44 -0.30 6.84
CA GLY A 38 -6.08 -0.95 5.59
C GLY A 38 -5.65 0.06 4.53
N ILE A 39 -4.90 -0.42 3.56
CA ILE A 39 -4.45 0.34 2.39
C ILE A 39 -4.77 -0.45 1.13
N GLN A 40 -5.12 0.28 0.07
CA GLN A 40 -5.17 -0.25 -1.29
C GLN A 40 -4.00 0.38 -2.07
N ILE A 41 -3.09 -0.46 -2.55
CA ILE A 41 -1.88 -0.05 -3.27
C ILE A 41 -2.07 -0.14 -4.79
N PRO A 42 -1.48 0.77 -5.58
CA PRO A 42 -1.44 0.63 -7.04
C PRO A 42 -0.48 -0.49 -7.45
N SER A 43 -0.81 -1.21 -8.52
CA SER A 43 0.08 -2.23 -9.11
C SER A 43 1.07 -1.67 -10.15
N TRP A 44 0.95 -0.39 -10.52
CA TRP A 44 1.82 0.23 -11.53
C TRP A 44 3.13 0.76 -10.96
N ASP A 45 3.22 0.96 -9.65
CA ASP A 45 4.42 1.44 -8.98
C ASP A 45 5.17 0.28 -8.34
N ALA A 46 6.24 -0.18 -8.99
CA ALA A 46 7.06 -1.29 -8.51
C ALA A 46 7.70 -1.04 -7.13
N ARG A 47 7.77 0.22 -6.67
CA ARG A 47 8.20 0.53 -5.29
C ARG A 47 7.20 0.09 -4.24
N LEU A 48 5.93 -0.05 -4.63
CA LEU A 48 4.83 -0.44 -3.74
C LEU A 48 4.37 -1.88 -4.00
N PHE A 49 4.36 -2.33 -5.25
CA PHE A 49 4.03 -3.70 -5.64
C PHE A 49 4.65 -4.06 -6.98
N ASP A 50 5.46 -5.12 -7.04
CA ASP A 50 6.06 -5.59 -8.27
C ASP A 50 5.12 -6.56 -9.00
N LEU A 51 4.36 -6.03 -9.97
CA LEU A 51 3.39 -6.80 -10.73
C LEU A 51 4.03 -7.87 -11.63
N THR A 52 5.24 -7.62 -12.16
CA THR A 52 5.94 -8.59 -13.00
C THR A 52 6.42 -9.75 -12.15
N LEU A 53 7.06 -9.48 -11.01
CA LEU A 53 7.50 -10.51 -10.09
C LEU A 53 6.33 -11.33 -9.53
N ALA A 54 5.19 -10.68 -9.26
CA ALA A 54 3.95 -11.34 -8.88
C ALA A 54 3.44 -12.34 -9.92
N ALA A 55 3.62 -12.06 -11.21
CA ALA A 55 3.21 -12.98 -12.27
C ALA A 55 4.15 -14.18 -12.42
N GLU A 56 5.43 -14.04 -12.04
CA GLU A 56 6.49 -15.00 -12.35
C GLU A 56 6.93 -15.85 -11.14
N SER A 57 6.66 -15.41 -9.91
CA SER A 57 7.16 -16.05 -8.69
C SER A 57 6.06 -16.40 -7.69
N GLN A 58 5.84 -17.71 -7.48
CA GLN A 58 4.96 -18.23 -6.43
C GLN A 58 5.47 -17.97 -5.00
N THR A 59 6.74 -17.60 -4.85
CA THR A 59 7.29 -17.22 -3.54
C THR A 59 6.92 -15.78 -3.20
N TYR A 60 6.71 -14.94 -4.22
CA TYR A 60 6.29 -13.56 -4.04
C TYR A 60 4.76 -13.42 -3.89
N CYS A 61 3.97 -14.25 -4.58
CA CYS A 61 2.50 -14.30 -4.54
C CYS A 61 1.98 -15.73 -4.42
#